data_AF-A0A7W0NSX0-F1
#
_entry.id   AF-A0A7W0NSX0-F1
#
_cell.length_a   1.000
_cell.length_b   1.000
_cell.length_c   1.000
_cell.angle_alpha   90.00
_cell.angle_beta   90.00
_cell.angle_gamma   90.00
#
_symmetry.space_group_name_H-M   'P 1'
#
loop_
_entity.id
_entity.type
_entity.pdbx_description
1 polymer ?
#
loop_
_entity_poly.entity_id
_entity_poly.type
_entity_poly.pdbx_seq_one_letter_code
_entity_poly.pdbx_strand_id
1 'polypeptide(L)'
;MLLVAILLLGSAPAPAFETDQYNLPDVALADIGTEVADYTKENLTAAVIKLNTEINRLVQCLDDNDLNRIKCDSRDKVASRLAYLRSDEAIAREVYRRLGSGFIATTKAGSWIDSHKFLGRPARFKTSYSDSIFVLRPTNYLTISPTVKMYGTHLGTDKIAHFFQQGYTYYRIYKRALKRGVTNDDAVKRAVRWGRTSEYTYYGTLVSRVFSNADLYANYVGMKFYEGLTKTTMVAKVRRAPTLVIEDGRWVINKNVDQNEELLKPFITNHMNEAMNPSIFA
;
A
#
# COMPACT_ATOMS: atom_id res chain seq x y z
N MET A 1 41.47 27.50 -27.88
CA MET A 1 40.22 28.20 -27.48
C MET A 1 38.98 27.39 -27.87
N LEU A 2 38.85 26.12 -27.44
CA LEU A 2 37.66 25.30 -27.73
C LEU A 2 37.23 24.40 -26.56
N LEU A 3 37.83 24.59 -25.37
CA LEU A 3 37.55 23.76 -24.19
C LEU A 3 36.68 24.48 -23.13
N VAL A 4 36.44 25.79 -23.27
CA VAL A 4 35.69 26.59 -22.27
C VAL A 4 34.20 26.71 -22.63
N ALA A 5 33.81 26.40 -23.87
CA ALA A 5 32.43 26.52 -24.32
C ALA A 5 31.52 25.35 -23.89
N ILE A 6 32.09 24.20 -23.47
CA ILE A 6 31.30 23.02 -23.07
C ILE A 6 30.89 23.07 -21.59
N LEU A 7 31.54 23.91 -20.77
CA LEU A 7 31.21 24.09 -19.35
C LEU A 7 30.08 25.10 -19.11
N LEU A 8 29.57 25.76 -20.16
CA LEU A 8 28.46 26.71 -20.10
C LEU A 8 27.13 26.13 -20.62
N LEU A 9 27.09 24.83 -20.95
CA LEU A 9 25.81 24.11 -21.02
C LEU A 9 25.30 23.96 -19.59
N GLY A 10 24.70 25.04 -19.10
CA GLY A 10 24.02 25.09 -17.83
C GLY A 10 23.12 23.86 -17.71
N SER A 11 23.24 23.19 -16.57
CA SER A 11 22.24 22.24 -16.10
C SER A 11 20.88 22.89 -16.26
N ALA A 12 20.16 22.52 -17.32
CA ALA A 12 18.77 22.91 -17.48
C ALA A 12 18.07 22.48 -16.18
N PRO A 13 17.30 23.36 -15.53
CA PRO A 13 16.54 22.95 -14.36
C PRO A 13 15.67 21.78 -14.79
N ALA A 14 15.93 20.60 -14.22
CA ALA A 14 15.06 19.46 -14.41
C ALA A 14 13.69 19.89 -13.87
N PRO A 15 12.63 19.92 -14.70
CA PRO A 15 11.30 20.17 -14.18
C PRO A 15 11.00 19.04 -13.18
N ALA A 16 10.78 19.41 -11.93
CA ALA A 16 10.52 18.49 -10.83
C ALA A 16 9.42 19.12 -9.99
N PHE A 17 8.14 18.81 -10.26
CA PHE A 17 7.03 19.36 -9.49
C PHE A 17 5.82 18.42 -9.41
N GLU A 18 5.85 17.49 -8.46
CA GLU A 18 4.71 17.15 -7.60
C GLU A 18 5.27 16.84 -6.21
N THR A 19 4.89 17.66 -5.26
CA THR A 19 4.97 17.32 -3.84
C THR A 19 3.67 17.82 -3.24
N ASP A 20 2.99 16.97 -2.49
CA ASP A 20 1.81 17.36 -1.71
C ASP A 20 2.16 18.31 -0.54
N GLN A 21 3.46 18.60 -0.37
CA GLN A 21 4.07 19.16 0.84
C GLN A 21 4.85 20.46 0.61
N TYR A 22 4.63 21.16 -0.52
CA TYR A 22 5.32 22.43 -0.80
C TYR A 22 5.03 23.51 0.24
N ASN A 23 3.81 23.53 0.75
CA ASN A 23 3.41 24.41 1.84
C ASN A 23 3.41 23.57 3.13
N LEU A 24 4.01 24.13 4.18
CA LEU A 24 3.92 23.56 5.52
C LEU A 24 2.69 24.12 6.23
N PRO A 25 2.06 23.33 7.11
CA PRO A 25 0.99 23.85 7.95
C PRO A 25 1.55 24.88 8.94
N ASP A 26 0.81 25.95 9.18
CA ASP A 26 1.18 26.98 10.18
C ASP A 26 1.18 26.44 11.62
N VAL A 27 0.53 25.29 11.82
CA VAL A 27 0.41 24.58 13.10
C VAL A 27 0.84 23.13 12.91
N ALA A 28 1.51 22.57 13.92
CA ALA A 28 1.94 21.18 13.86
C ALA A 28 0.74 20.23 13.69
N LEU A 29 0.85 19.29 12.75
CA LEU A 29 -0.15 18.24 12.59
C LEU A 29 -0.07 17.26 13.75
N ALA A 30 -1.24 16.85 14.24
CA ALA A 30 -1.37 15.73 15.14
C ALA A 30 -0.93 14.44 14.44
N ASP A 31 -0.25 13.57 15.19
CA ASP A 31 0.17 12.27 14.67
C ASP A 31 -1.02 11.29 14.70
N ILE A 32 -1.44 10.82 13.53
CA ILE A 32 -2.58 9.92 13.37
C ILE A 32 -2.17 8.46 13.22
N GLY A 33 -0.89 8.13 13.36
CA GLY A 33 -0.35 6.80 13.06
C GLY A 33 -1.08 5.67 13.79
N THR A 34 -1.34 5.84 15.09
CA THR A 34 -2.04 4.84 15.91
C THR A 34 -3.47 4.60 15.44
N GLU A 35 -4.25 5.66 15.18
CA GLU A 35 -5.64 5.54 14.72
C GLU A 35 -5.73 4.83 13.34
N VAL A 36 -4.77 5.10 12.44
CA VAL A 36 -4.69 4.41 11.14
C VAL A 36 -4.27 2.95 11.29
N ALA A 37 -3.38 2.62 12.24
CA ALA A 37 -3.02 1.24 12.54
C ALA A 37 -4.21 0.45 13.13
N ASP A 38 -5.00 1.06 14.01
CA ASP A 38 -6.20 0.44 14.56
C ASP A 38 -7.22 0.14 13.45
N TYR A 39 -7.48 1.10 12.56
CA TYR A 39 -8.30 0.86 11.37
C TYR A 39 -7.78 -0.27 10.48
N THR A 40 -6.45 -0.36 10.31
CA THR A 40 -5.81 -1.43 9.53
C THR A 40 -5.99 -2.80 10.21
N LYS A 41 -5.80 -2.85 11.54
CA LYS A 41 -5.95 -4.04 12.37
C LYS A 41 -7.38 -4.57 12.40
N GLU A 42 -8.37 -3.69 12.50
CA GLU A 42 -9.79 -4.04 12.42
C GLU A 42 -10.12 -4.69 11.07
N ASN A 43 -9.66 -4.09 9.97
CA ASN A 43 -9.89 -4.63 8.63
C ASN A 43 -9.14 -5.95 8.37
N LEU A 44 -7.93 -6.10 8.91
CA LEU A 44 -7.19 -7.37 8.87
C LEU A 44 -7.95 -8.46 9.63
N THR A 45 -8.41 -8.16 10.84
CA THR A 45 -9.18 -9.08 11.68
C THR A 45 -10.47 -9.51 10.97
N ALA A 46 -11.17 -8.57 10.35
CA ALA A 46 -12.37 -8.86 9.60
C ALA A 46 -12.10 -9.68 8.31
N ALA A 47 -10.90 -9.57 7.71
CA ALA A 47 -10.47 -10.45 6.62
C ALA A 47 -10.28 -11.90 7.11
N VAL A 48 -9.56 -12.07 8.23
CA VAL A 48 -9.32 -13.37 8.87
C VAL A 48 -10.63 -14.06 9.25
N ILE A 49 -11.53 -13.34 9.93
CA ILE A 49 -12.84 -13.87 10.33
C ILE A 49 -13.61 -14.38 9.10
N LYS A 50 -13.67 -13.58 8.03
CA LYS A 50 -14.39 -13.97 6.81
C LYS A 50 -13.83 -15.25 6.20
N LEU A 51 -12.51 -15.37 6.07
CA LEU A 51 -11.88 -16.57 5.52
C LEU A 51 -12.10 -17.78 6.42
N ASN A 52 -11.94 -17.64 7.73
CA ASN A 52 -12.14 -18.73 8.68
C ASN A 52 -13.59 -19.23 8.71
N THR A 53 -14.57 -18.33 8.57
CA THR A 53 -15.98 -18.73 8.42
C THR A 53 -16.18 -19.61 7.19
N GLU A 54 -15.58 -19.26 6.05
CA GLU A 54 -15.68 -20.08 4.83
C GLU A 54 -14.91 -21.42 4.98
N ILE A 55 -13.74 -21.39 5.61
CA ILE A 55 -12.95 -22.60 5.91
C ILE A 55 -13.76 -23.56 6.79
N ASN A 56 -14.37 -23.07 7.88
CA ASN A 56 -15.17 -23.90 8.78
C ASN A 56 -16.33 -24.57 8.06
N ARG A 57 -17.05 -23.82 7.20
CA ARG A 57 -18.15 -24.36 6.39
C ARG A 57 -17.68 -25.49 5.48
N LEU A 58 -16.51 -25.33 4.85
CA LEU A 58 -15.97 -26.32 3.93
C LEU A 58 -15.35 -27.53 4.63
N VAL A 59 -14.81 -27.36 5.83
CA VAL A 59 -14.35 -28.49 6.67
C VAL A 59 -15.55 -29.36 7.07
N GLN A 60 -16.67 -28.76 7.47
CA GLN A 60 -17.92 -29.50 7.75
C GLN A 60 -18.39 -30.33 6.54
N CYS A 61 -18.28 -29.78 5.32
CA CYS A 61 -18.59 -30.52 4.09
C CYS A 61 -17.71 -31.76 3.84
N LEU A 62 -16.53 -31.87 4.47
CA LEU A 62 -15.64 -33.03 4.32
C LEU A 62 -15.86 -34.08 5.41
N ASP A 63 -16.29 -33.63 6.60
CA ASP A 63 -16.53 -34.47 7.78
C ASP A 63 -17.92 -35.13 7.76
N ASP A 64 -18.92 -34.47 7.15
CA ASP A 64 -20.25 -35.04 7.01
C ASP A 64 -20.28 -36.12 5.91
N ASN A 65 -20.45 -37.38 6.33
CA ASN A 65 -20.66 -38.54 5.43
C ASN A 65 -22.01 -38.47 4.68
N ASP A 66 -22.88 -37.52 5.03
CA ASP A 66 -24.21 -37.34 4.44
C ASP A 66 -24.25 -36.04 3.61
N LEU A 67 -23.57 -36.07 2.46
CA LEU A 67 -23.46 -34.99 1.47
C LEU A 67 -24.83 -34.47 0.96
N ASN A 68 -25.95 -35.11 1.33
CA ASN A 68 -27.30 -34.72 0.95
C ASN A 68 -27.93 -33.66 1.87
N ARG A 69 -27.41 -33.46 3.09
CA ARG A 69 -28.02 -32.54 4.08
C ARG A 69 -27.50 -31.10 3.99
N ILE A 70 -26.30 -30.92 3.44
CA ILE A 70 -25.69 -29.62 3.13
C ILE A 70 -25.39 -29.63 1.64
N LYS A 71 -25.83 -28.61 0.87
CA LYS A 71 -25.43 -28.43 -0.53
C LYS A 71 -23.91 -28.17 -0.63
N CYS A 72 -23.13 -29.24 -0.54
CA CYS A 72 -21.68 -29.23 -0.67
C CYS A 72 -21.30 -29.58 -2.11
N ASP A 73 -20.23 -28.95 -2.61
CA ASP A 73 -19.62 -29.34 -3.89
C ASP A 73 -18.94 -30.71 -3.77
N SER A 74 -18.44 -31.24 -4.90
CA SER A 74 -17.63 -32.47 -4.87
C SER A 74 -16.39 -32.33 -3.97
N ARG A 75 -15.94 -33.44 -3.37
CA ARG A 75 -14.79 -33.47 -2.45
C ARG A 75 -13.55 -32.79 -3.04
N ASP A 76 -13.24 -33.02 -4.31
CA ASP A 76 -12.09 -32.40 -4.99
C ASP A 76 -12.21 -30.87 -5.11
N LYS A 77 -13.43 -30.37 -5.39
CA LYS A 77 -13.70 -28.94 -5.44
C LYS A 77 -13.58 -28.30 -4.06
N VAL A 78 -14.12 -28.96 -3.04
CA VAL A 78 -14.01 -28.52 -1.64
C VAL A 78 -12.55 -28.48 -1.19
N ALA A 79 -11.77 -29.53 -1.46
CA ALA A 79 -10.35 -29.60 -1.14
C ALA A 79 -9.54 -28.50 -1.84
N SER A 80 -9.77 -28.30 -3.14
CA SER A 80 -9.13 -27.23 -3.92
C SER A 80 -9.47 -25.84 -3.38
N ARG A 81 -10.74 -25.62 -2.99
CA ARG A 81 -11.19 -24.35 -2.42
C ARG A 81 -10.58 -24.09 -1.04
N LEU A 82 -10.51 -25.11 -0.18
CA LEU A 82 -9.82 -25.02 1.11
C LEU A 82 -8.34 -24.69 0.95
N ALA A 83 -7.66 -25.32 0.01
CA ALA A 83 -6.26 -25.02 -0.30
C ALA A 83 -6.07 -23.56 -0.71
N TYR A 84 -6.97 -23.02 -1.54
CA TYR A 84 -6.97 -21.60 -1.87
C TYR A 84 -7.22 -20.70 -0.65
N LEU A 85 -8.24 -20.97 0.16
CA LEU A 85 -8.57 -20.14 1.34
C LEU A 85 -7.43 -20.10 2.37
N ARG A 86 -6.60 -21.16 2.43
CA ARG A 86 -5.40 -21.27 3.25
C ARG A 86 -4.12 -20.75 2.56
N SER A 87 -4.23 -20.18 1.37
CA SER A 87 -3.08 -19.62 0.65
C SER A 87 -2.82 -18.16 0.99
N ASP A 88 -1.57 -17.74 0.82
CA ASP A 88 -1.17 -16.33 0.96
C ASP A 88 -1.90 -15.39 -0.02
N GLU A 89 -2.33 -15.91 -1.17
CA GLU A 89 -3.11 -15.15 -2.15
C GLU A 89 -4.53 -14.84 -1.67
N ALA A 90 -5.18 -15.76 -0.94
CA ALA A 90 -6.55 -15.54 -0.47
C ALA A 90 -6.60 -14.45 0.60
N ILE A 91 -5.70 -14.51 1.59
CA ILE A 91 -5.66 -13.50 2.66
C ILE A 91 -5.20 -12.14 2.15
N ALA A 92 -4.16 -12.07 1.30
CA ALA A 92 -3.74 -10.81 0.70
C ALA A 92 -4.86 -10.17 -0.13
N ARG A 93 -5.62 -10.97 -0.90
CA ARG A 93 -6.77 -10.48 -1.67
C ARG A 93 -7.88 -9.93 -0.78
N GLU A 94 -8.21 -10.62 0.30
CA GLU A 94 -9.29 -10.17 1.19
C GLU A 94 -8.90 -8.91 1.97
N VAL A 95 -7.65 -8.80 2.42
CA VAL A 95 -7.09 -7.57 3.01
C VAL A 95 -7.13 -6.42 2.00
N TYR A 96 -6.70 -6.64 0.76
CA TYR A 96 -6.83 -5.67 -0.34
C TYR A 96 -8.28 -5.23 -0.55
N ARG A 97 -9.24 -6.16 -0.58
CA ARG A 97 -10.67 -5.84 -0.78
C ARG A 97 -11.23 -4.92 0.32
N ARG A 98 -10.61 -4.90 1.50
CA ARG A 98 -11.02 -4.07 2.64
C ARG A 98 -10.32 -2.73 2.68
N LEU A 99 -9.04 -2.69 2.32
CA LEU A 99 -8.20 -1.50 2.46
C LEU A 99 -7.87 -0.83 1.13
N GLY A 100 -7.44 -1.60 0.13
CA GLY A 100 -6.92 -1.11 -1.15
C GLY A 100 -7.91 -1.09 -2.32
N SER A 101 -9.10 -1.68 -2.18
CA SER A 101 -10.11 -1.62 -3.26
C SER A 101 -10.65 -0.21 -3.42
N GLY A 102 -10.88 0.22 -4.65
CA GLY A 102 -11.42 1.53 -4.98
C GLY A 102 -11.05 1.92 -6.41
N PHE A 103 -11.33 3.16 -6.78
CA PHE A 103 -10.80 3.76 -8.00
C PHE A 103 -9.42 4.39 -7.70
N ILE A 104 -8.63 4.64 -8.74
CA ILE A 104 -7.33 5.32 -8.61
C ILE A 104 -7.57 6.67 -7.89
N ALA A 105 -6.71 7.01 -6.93
CA ALA A 105 -6.84 8.14 -5.99
C ALA A 105 -7.97 8.05 -4.93
N THR A 106 -8.80 7.00 -4.91
CA THR A 106 -9.88 6.82 -3.91
C THR A 106 -9.99 5.36 -3.44
N THR A 107 -8.98 4.91 -2.70
CA THR A 107 -9.06 3.60 -2.00
C THR A 107 -9.95 3.69 -0.77
N LYS A 108 -10.45 2.55 -0.29
CA LYS A 108 -11.17 2.52 1.00
C LYS A 108 -10.36 3.12 2.15
N ALA A 109 -9.07 2.80 2.24
CA ALA A 109 -8.20 3.36 3.27
C ALA A 109 -7.97 4.87 3.06
N GLY A 110 -7.67 5.32 1.84
CA GLY A 110 -7.49 6.73 1.52
C GLY A 110 -8.75 7.55 1.81
N SER A 111 -9.89 7.11 1.28
CA SER A 111 -11.19 7.75 1.54
C SER A 111 -11.58 7.73 3.01
N TRP A 112 -11.22 6.68 3.76
CA TRP A 112 -11.40 6.67 5.21
C TRP A 112 -10.54 7.75 5.86
N ILE A 113 -9.23 7.84 5.57
CA ILE A 113 -8.36 8.89 6.12
C ILE A 113 -8.87 10.30 5.78
N ASP A 114 -9.32 10.53 4.56
CA ASP A 114 -9.80 11.84 4.11
C ASP A 114 -11.12 12.24 4.78
N SER A 115 -11.96 11.28 5.18
CA SER A 115 -13.26 11.56 5.80
C SER A 115 -13.27 11.39 7.33
N HIS A 116 -12.29 10.67 7.89
CA HIS A 116 -12.27 10.30 9.30
C HIS A 116 -11.97 11.50 10.20
N LYS A 117 -12.72 11.60 11.31
CA LYS A 117 -12.56 12.64 12.33
C LYS A 117 -11.59 12.14 13.40
N PHE A 118 -10.30 12.29 13.13
CA PHE A 118 -9.24 11.95 14.08
C PHE A 118 -9.40 12.69 15.42
N LEU A 119 -8.95 12.03 16.48
CA LEU A 119 -8.95 12.57 17.84
C LEU A 119 -7.99 13.75 17.95
N GLY A 120 -6.77 13.59 17.41
CA GLY A 120 -5.78 14.66 17.33
C GLY A 120 -6.11 15.66 16.23
N ARG A 121 -6.01 16.96 16.51
CA ARG A 121 -6.27 18.03 15.52
C ARG A 121 -5.24 19.16 15.59
N PRO A 122 -4.91 19.79 14.45
CA PRO A 122 -5.33 19.41 13.09
C PRO A 122 -4.63 18.14 12.63
N ALA A 123 -5.38 17.22 12.03
CA ALA A 123 -4.84 15.93 11.55
C ALA A 123 -4.33 16.00 10.11
N ARG A 124 -4.82 16.97 9.35
CA ARG A 124 -4.64 17.10 7.91
C ARG A 124 -4.40 18.55 7.55
N PHE A 125 -3.55 18.76 6.55
CA PHE A 125 -3.31 20.07 5.95
C PHE A 125 -3.37 19.95 4.42
N LYS A 126 -4.14 20.82 3.80
CA LYS A 126 -4.12 21.03 2.34
C LYS A 126 -4.04 22.53 2.11
N THR A 127 -3.01 22.96 1.38
CA THR A 127 -2.85 24.37 1.02
C THR A 127 -4.07 24.86 0.24
N SER A 128 -4.44 26.12 0.39
CA SER A 128 -5.51 26.71 -0.41
C SER A 128 -5.08 26.80 -1.88
N TYR A 129 -6.04 26.94 -2.80
CA TYR A 129 -5.70 27.07 -4.22
C TYR A 129 -4.87 28.32 -4.51
N SER A 130 -5.19 29.45 -3.87
CA SER A 130 -4.50 30.72 -4.06
C SER A 130 -3.08 30.70 -3.51
N ASP A 131 -2.83 29.92 -2.45
CA ASP A 131 -1.51 29.80 -1.80
C ASP A 131 -0.71 28.62 -2.36
N SER A 132 -1.28 27.89 -3.33
CA SER A 132 -0.62 26.79 -4.02
C SER A 132 0.30 27.33 -5.10
N ILE A 133 1.45 26.70 -5.24
CA ILE A 133 2.34 26.88 -6.41
C ILE A 133 1.64 26.52 -7.73
N PHE A 134 0.53 25.78 -7.68
CA PHE A 134 -0.29 25.41 -8.83
C PHE A 134 -1.42 26.41 -9.12
N VAL A 135 -1.35 27.64 -8.58
CA VAL A 135 -2.33 28.72 -8.87
C VAL A 135 -2.47 29.02 -10.38
N LEU A 136 -1.43 28.74 -11.17
CA LEU A 136 -1.44 28.89 -12.64
C LEU A 136 -1.80 27.58 -13.38
N ARG A 137 -2.02 26.47 -12.66
CA ARG A 137 -2.34 25.14 -13.20
C ARG A 137 -3.45 24.48 -12.37
N PRO A 138 -4.73 24.91 -12.53
CA PRO A 138 -5.84 24.46 -11.70
C PRO A 138 -6.06 22.94 -11.71
N THR A 139 -5.82 22.27 -12.84
CA THR A 139 -5.95 20.82 -12.95
C THR A 139 -4.99 20.07 -12.04
N ASN A 140 -3.77 20.59 -11.84
CA ASN A 140 -2.76 19.97 -10.98
C ASN A 140 -3.09 20.19 -9.51
N TYR A 141 -3.73 21.31 -9.14
CA TYR A 141 -4.16 21.49 -7.76
C TYR A 141 -5.21 20.46 -7.31
N LEU A 142 -6.06 20.02 -8.23
CA LEU A 142 -7.05 18.99 -7.95
C LEU A 142 -6.43 17.62 -7.65
N THR A 143 -5.19 17.37 -8.08
CA THR A 143 -4.47 16.12 -7.80
C THR A 143 -3.74 16.13 -6.46
N ILE A 144 -3.57 17.30 -5.83
CA ILE A 144 -2.89 17.41 -4.53
C ILE A 144 -3.68 16.72 -3.44
N SER A 145 -3.03 15.81 -2.72
CA SER A 145 -3.58 15.16 -1.55
C SER A 145 -3.27 15.94 -0.28
N PRO A 146 -4.16 15.93 0.74
CA PRO A 146 -3.83 16.47 2.04
C PRO A 146 -2.57 15.82 2.63
N THR A 147 -1.72 16.61 3.26
CA THR A 147 -0.63 16.10 4.10
C THR A 147 -1.15 15.66 5.45
N VAL A 148 -0.71 14.50 5.91
CA VAL A 148 -0.90 13.96 7.26
C VAL A 148 0.44 13.70 7.93
N LYS A 149 0.43 13.56 9.25
CA LYS A 149 1.57 13.09 10.04
C LYS A 149 1.29 11.71 10.61
N MET A 150 2.16 10.74 10.33
CA MET A 150 2.09 9.38 10.87
C MET A 150 3.46 8.94 11.36
N TYR A 151 3.54 8.59 12.64
CA TYR A 151 4.77 8.13 13.30
C TYR A 151 5.95 9.08 13.08
N GLY A 152 5.72 10.38 13.19
CA GLY A 152 6.71 11.44 12.97
C GLY A 152 7.00 11.77 11.50
N THR A 153 6.47 11.00 10.54
CA THR A 153 6.65 11.23 9.11
C THR A 153 5.49 12.05 8.54
N HIS A 154 5.78 13.06 7.72
CA HIS A 154 4.74 13.73 6.91
C HIS A 154 4.64 13.05 5.55
N LEU A 155 3.43 12.75 5.08
CA LEU A 155 3.14 12.18 3.75
C LEU A 155 1.78 12.66 3.23
N GLY A 156 1.58 12.63 1.91
CA GLY A 156 0.25 12.80 1.29
C GLY A 156 -0.66 11.60 1.58
N THR A 157 -1.98 11.81 1.68
CA THR A 157 -2.93 10.71 1.94
C THR A 157 -3.02 9.70 0.79
N ASP A 158 -2.70 10.11 -0.43
CA ASP A 158 -2.52 9.24 -1.58
C ASP A 158 -1.42 8.19 -1.38
N LYS A 159 -0.34 8.48 -0.64
CA LYS A 159 0.72 7.49 -0.35
C LYS A 159 0.17 6.27 0.39
N ILE A 160 -0.84 6.47 1.25
CA ILE A 160 -1.55 5.36 1.89
C ILE A 160 -2.44 4.61 0.90
N ALA A 161 -3.07 5.32 -0.05
CA ALA A 161 -3.80 4.67 -1.13
C ALA A 161 -2.87 3.81 -2.01
N HIS A 162 -1.70 4.33 -2.38
CA HIS A 162 -0.64 3.60 -3.09
C HIS A 162 -0.18 2.37 -2.31
N PHE A 163 0.09 2.52 -1.01
CA PHE A 163 0.50 1.44 -0.12
C PHE A 163 -0.44 0.24 -0.17
N PHE A 164 -1.76 0.45 -0.05
CA PHE A 164 -2.72 -0.65 -0.05
C PHE A 164 -3.12 -1.11 -1.47
N GLN A 165 -3.31 -0.19 -2.42
CA GLN A 165 -3.78 -0.55 -3.76
C GLN A 165 -2.65 -1.03 -4.66
N GLN A 166 -1.68 -0.16 -4.93
CA GLN A 166 -0.58 -0.49 -5.82
C GLN A 166 0.42 -1.45 -5.15
N GLY A 167 0.56 -1.39 -3.82
CA GLY A 167 1.28 -2.42 -3.08
C GLY A 167 0.74 -3.83 -3.31
N TYR A 168 -0.59 -4.00 -3.38
CA TYR A 168 -1.19 -5.28 -3.73
C TYR A 168 -0.93 -5.66 -5.21
N THR A 169 -0.94 -4.68 -6.12
CA THR A 169 -0.58 -4.92 -7.53
C THR A 169 0.86 -5.40 -7.66
N TYR A 170 1.81 -4.75 -6.97
CA TYR A 170 3.21 -5.18 -6.91
C TYR A 170 3.32 -6.59 -6.33
N TYR A 171 2.63 -6.87 -5.22
CA TYR A 171 2.57 -8.21 -4.63
C TYR A 171 2.10 -9.27 -5.61
N ARG A 172 1.05 -9.01 -6.40
CA ARG A 172 0.58 -9.95 -7.42
C ARG A 172 1.61 -10.19 -8.53
N ILE A 173 2.30 -9.15 -8.99
CA ILE A 173 3.35 -9.27 -10.01
C ILE A 173 4.51 -10.10 -9.46
N TYR A 174 4.98 -9.78 -8.26
CA TYR A 174 6.00 -10.51 -7.53
C TYR A 174 5.64 -12.00 -7.38
N LYS A 175 4.45 -12.29 -6.85
CA LYS A 175 3.96 -13.66 -6.66
C LYS A 175 3.85 -14.46 -7.95
N ARG A 176 3.37 -13.85 -9.03
CA ARG A 176 3.31 -14.49 -10.36
C ARG A 176 4.69 -14.78 -10.92
N ALA A 177 5.66 -13.90 -10.71
CA ALA A 177 7.04 -14.13 -11.13
C ALA A 177 7.64 -15.32 -10.35
N LEU A 178 7.48 -15.37 -9.03
CA LEU A 178 7.94 -16.50 -8.21
C LEU A 178 7.31 -17.83 -8.65
N LYS A 179 6.00 -17.85 -8.94
CA LYS A 179 5.31 -19.04 -9.46
C LYS A 179 5.86 -19.55 -10.79
N ARG A 180 6.57 -18.71 -11.54
CA ARG A 180 7.24 -19.06 -12.81
C ARG A 180 8.72 -19.43 -12.62
N GLY A 181 9.17 -19.64 -11.38
CA GLY A 181 10.55 -20.02 -11.07
C GLY A 181 11.56 -18.86 -11.13
N VAL A 182 11.09 -17.62 -11.14
CA VAL A 182 11.97 -16.43 -11.12
C VAL A 182 12.55 -16.26 -9.72
N THR A 183 13.81 -15.81 -9.63
CA THR A 183 14.47 -15.49 -8.36
C THR A 183 13.72 -14.39 -7.58
N ASN A 184 13.92 -14.33 -6.27
CA ASN A 184 13.30 -13.29 -5.43
C ASN A 184 13.65 -11.88 -5.96
N ASP A 185 14.95 -11.61 -6.15
CA ASP A 185 15.43 -10.32 -6.60
C ASP A 185 14.86 -9.91 -7.95
N ASP A 186 14.79 -10.83 -8.92
CA ASP A 186 14.24 -10.50 -10.24
C ASP A 186 12.72 -10.37 -10.22
N ALA A 187 12.03 -11.09 -9.32
CA ALA A 187 10.60 -10.90 -9.09
C ALA A 187 10.31 -9.51 -8.49
N VAL A 188 11.12 -9.04 -7.54
CA VAL A 188 11.05 -7.69 -6.99
C VAL A 188 11.34 -6.65 -8.07
N LYS A 189 12.42 -6.81 -8.85
CA LYS A 189 12.75 -5.90 -9.96
C LYS A 189 11.62 -5.82 -10.99
N ARG A 190 10.91 -6.91 -11.26
CA ARG A 190 9.74 -6.91 -12.17
C ARG A 190 8.59 -6.08 -11.63
N ALA A 191 8.27 -6.21 -10.33
CA ALA A 191 7.23 -5.40 -9.69
C ALA A 191 7.60 -3.90 -9.71
N VAL A 192 8.83 -3.56 -9.33
CA VAL A 192 9.34 -2.18 -9.36
C VAL A 192 9.39 -1.61 -10.78
N ARG A 193 9.84 -2.40 -11.77
CA ARG A 193 9.86 -1.97 -13.17
C ARG A 193 8.46 -1.70 -13.70
N TRP A 194 7.49 -2.56 -13.39
CA TRP A 194 6.10 -2.34 -13.76
C TRP A 194 5.59 -1.01 -13.18
N GLY A 195 5.87 -0.77 -11.89
CA GLY A 195 5.57 0.49 -11.22
C GLY A 195 6.14 1.71 -11.94
N ARG A 196 7.45 1.71 -12.19
CA ARG A 196 8.10 2.78 -12.95
C ARG A 196 7.40 2.98 -14.30
N THR A 197 7.15 1.92 -15.06
CA THR A 197 6.49 2.04 -16.37
C THR A 197 5.06 2.55 -16.26
N SER A 198 4.27 2.12 -15.27
CA SER A 198 2.89 2.59 -15.09
C SER A 198 2.84 4.05 -14.65
N GLU A 199 3.77 4.49 -13.79
CA GLU A 199 3.94 5.91 -13.46
C GLU A 199 4.29 6.70 -14.73
N TYR A 200 5.15 6.18 -15.62
CA TYR A 200 5.49 6.84 -16.88
C TYR A 200 4.36 6.87 -17.94
N THR A 201 3.44 5.89 -17.97
CA THR A 201 2.50 5.72 -19.11
C THR A 201 1.02 5.93 -18.81
N TYR A 202 0.55 5.72 -17.57
CA TYR A 202 -0.88 5.79 -17.25
C TYR A 202 -1.20 6.77 -16.13
N TYR A 203 -0.38 6.80 -15.07
CA TYR A 203 -0.56 7.74 -13.96
C TYR A 203 0.06 9.11 -14.28
N GLY A 204 1.26 9.13 -14.87
CA GLY A 204 1.90 10.35 -15.38
C GLY A 204 1.19 10.92 -16.61
N THR A 205 1.12 10.23 -17.74
CA THR A 205 0.70 10.90 -19.00
C THR A 205 -0.77 11.33 -19.10
N LEU A 206 -1.68 10.82 -18.27
CA LEU A 206 -3.12 11.15 -18.34
C LEU A 206 -3.64 12.02 -17.17
N VAL A 207 -2.92 12.13 -16.04
CA VAL A 207 -3.45 12.84 -14.85
C VAL A 207 -2.53 13.96 -14.31
N SER A 208 -1.21 13.76 -14.17
CA SER A 208 -0.31 14.82 -13.61
C SER A 208 1.05 15.02 -14.32
N ARG A 209 1.52 14.05 -15.11
CA ARG A 209 2.86 13.92 -15.73
C ARG A 209 4.02 13.83 -14.75
N VAL A 210 3.77 13.32 -13.56
CA VAL A 210 4.78 13.31 -12.50
C VAL A 210 5.18 11.88 -12.14
N PHE A 211 6.49 11.69 -11.99
CA PHE A 211 7.12 10.52 -11.42
C PHE A 211 7.42 10.80 -9.93
N SER A 212 6.62 10.27 -9.01
CA SER A 212 6.85 10.39 -7.57
C SER A 212 7.71 9.25 -7.02
N ASN A 213 8.86 9.59 -6.45
CA ASN A 213 9.72 8.62 -5.74
C ASN A 213 9.01 8.09 -4.48
N ALA A 214 8.20 8.93 -3.83
CA ALA A 214 7.42 8.54 -2.67
C ALA A 214 6.30 7.55 -3.03
N ASP A 215 5.66 7.69 -4.20
CA ASP A 215 4.68 6.70 -4.69
C ASP A 215 5.34 5.36 -4.95
N LEU A 216 6.49 5.34 -5.63
CA LEU A 216 7.24 4.10 -5.87
C LEU A 216 7.68 3.43 -4.57
N TYR A 217 8.12 4.22 -3.59
CA TYR A 217 8.42 3.71 -2.27
C TYR A 217 7.17 3.12 -1.59
N ALA A 218 6.05 3.85 -1.57
CA ALA A 218 4.79 3.40 -0.99
C ALA A 218 4.29 2.10 -1.64
N ASN A 219 4.36 2.00 -2.96
CA ASN A 219 4.04 0.79 -3.70
C ASN A 219 4.96 -0.38 -3.28
N TYR A 220 6.27 -0.14 -3.18
CA TYR A 220 7.25 -1.14 -2.79
C TYR A 220 7.04 -1.64 -1.36
N VAL A 221 6.90 -0.74 -0.38
CA VAL A 221 6.68 -1.16 1.00
C VAL A 221 5.28 -1.74 1.21
N GLY A 222 4.28 -1.33 0.42
CA GLY A 222 2.98 -1.98 0.36
C GLY A 222 3.07 -3.44 -0.11
N MET A 223 3.91 -3.74 -1.11
CA MET A 223 4.22 -5.12 -1.49
C MET A 223 4.84 -5.90 -0.31
N LYS A 224 5.78 -5.29 0.42
CA LYS A 224 6.41 -5.92 1.59
C LYS A 224 5.41 -6.14 2.72
N PHE A 225 4.42 -5.27 2.88
CA PHE A 225 3.29 -5.47 3.80
C PHE A 225 2.49 -6.71 3.43
N TYR A 226 2.05 -6.85 2.18
CA TYR A 226 1.31 -8.04 1.73
C TYR A 226 2.12 -9.33 1.83
N GLU A 227 3.42 -9.29 1.57
CA GLU A 227 4.33 -10.42 1.82
C GLU A 227 4.42 -10.74 3.33
N GLY A 228 4.60 -9.70 4.15
CA GLY A 228 4.71 -9.78 5.61
C GLY A 228 3.47 -10.32 6.31
N LEU A 229 2.30 -10.29 5.66
CA LEU A 229 1.08 -10.89 6.22
C LEU A 229 1.25 -12.38 6.52
N THR A 230 2.02 -13.11 5.72
CA THR A 230 2.11 -14.58 5.82
C THR A 230 3.54 -15.13 5.80
N LYS A 231 4.53 -14.27 5.56
CA LYS A 231 5.94 -14.66 5.51
C LYS A 231 6.78 -13.75 6.36
N THR A 232 7.88 -14.29 6.88
CA THR A 232 8.95 -13.46 7.43
C THR A 232 9.47 -12.53 6.35
N THR A 233 9.55 -11.24 6.66
CA THR A 233 9.99 -10.22 5.70
C THR A 233 11.02 -9.28 6.33
N MET A 234 11.85 -8.69 5.48
CA MET A 234 12.81 -7.66 5.86
C MET A 234 12.20 -6.29 5.54
N VAL A 235 12.02 -5.47 6.57
CA VAL A 235 11.49 -4.10 6.46
C VAL A 235 12.34 -3.20 7.36
N ALA A 236 12.82 -2.06 6.83
CA ALA A 236 13.73 -1.17 7.54
C ALA A 236 14.96 -1.89 8.13
N LYS A 237 15.53 -2.87 7.39
CA LYS A 237 16.66 -3.73 7.82
C LYS A 237 16.38 -4.61 9.05
N VAL A 238 15.14 -4.67 9.52
CA VAL A 238 14.71 -5.53 10.62
C VAL A 238 13.95 -6.72 10.05
N ARG A 239 14.30 -7.93 10.52
CA ARG A 239 13.58 -9.17 10.19
C ARG A 239 12.31 -9.24 11.03
N ARG A 240 11.15 -9.35 10.38
CA ARG A 240 9.84 -9.39 11.05
C ARG A 240 9.15 -10.72 10.84
N ALA A 241 8.51 -11.23 11.89
CA ALA A 241 7.71 -12.44 11.83
C ALA A 241 6.46 -12.23 10.95
N PRO A 242 5.88 -13.30 10.36
CA PRO A 242 4.62 -13.18 9.64
C PRO A 242 3.52 -12.71 10.58
N THR A 243 2.68 -11.75 10.14
CA THR A 243 1.57 -11.23 10.94
C THR A 243 0.49 -12.28 11.20
N LEU A 244 0.29 -13.18 10.24
CA LEU A 244 -0.68 -14.26 10.31
C LEU A 244 0.00 -15.60 10.10
N VAL A 245 -0.47 -16.61 10.83
CA VAL A 245 -0.06 -18.01 10.69
C VAL A 245 -1.29 -18.89 10.55
N ILE A 246 -1.08 -20.15 10.14
CA ILE A 246 -2.14 -21.15 10.15
C ILE A 246 -1.96 -22.04 11.37
N GLU A 247 -2.97 -22.06 12.24
CA GLU A 247 -3.10 -22.97 13.38
C GLU A 247 -4.38 -23.79 13.18
N ASP A 248 -4.31 -25.12 13.30
CA ASP A 248 -5.43 -26.05 13.09
C ASP A 248 -6.22 -25.79 11.79
N GLY A 249 -5.49 -25.48 10.71
CA GLY A 249 -6.05 -25.22 9.39
C GLY A 249 -6.82 -23.90 9.27
N ARG A 250 -6.68 -22.97 10.23
CA ARG A 250 -7.32 -21.65 10.26
C ARG A 250 -6.28 -20.54 10.34
N TRP A 251 -6.60 -19.39 9.77
CA TRP A 251 -5.78 -18.20 9.93
C TRP A 251 -5.90 -17.65 11.34
N VAL A 252 -4.78 -17.35 11.98
CA VAL A 252 -4.74 -16.67 13.27
C VAL A 252 -3.71 -15.55 13.24
N ILE A 253 -3.92 -14.53 14.07
CA ILE A 253 -2.93 -13.50 14.31
C ILE A 253 -1.77 -14.12 15.08
N ASN A 254 -0.56 -13.92 14.60
CA ASN A 254 0.64 -14.42 15.25
C ASN A 254 0.84 -13.72 16.60
N LYS A 255 0.84 -14.50 17.69
CA LYS A 255 0.98 -14.00 19.06
C LYS A 255 2.32 -13.33 19.35
N ASN A 256 3.33 -13.59 18.52
CA ASN A 256 4.67 -13.01 18.63
C ASN A 256 4.81 -11.66 17.91
N VAL A 257 3.73 -11.12 17.34
CA VAL A 257 3.72 -9.85 16.62
C VAL A 257 2.92 -8.83 17.42
N ASP A 258 3.56 -7.75 17.83
CA ASP A 258 2.83 -6.60 18.37
C ASP A 258 2.20 -5.82 17.21
N GLN A 259 0.90 -5.99 17.01
CA GLN A 259 0.20 -5.35 15.90
C GLN A 259 0.20 -3.81 15.98
N ASN A 260 0.33 -3.23 17.18
CA ASN A 260 0.34 -1.78 17.33
C ASN A 260 1.67 -1.19 16.85
N GLU A 261 2.76 -1.94 16.99
CA GLU A 261 4.11 -1.50 16.65
C GLU A 261 4.62 -2.05 15.31
N GLU A 262 4.12 -3.20 14.85
CA GLU A 262 4.69 -3.91 13.71
C GLU A 262 3.80 -3.97 12.46
N LEU A 263 2.49 -3.72 12.60
CA LEU A 263 1.56 -3.87 11.47
C LEU A 263 1.75 -2.80 10.39
N LEU A 264 1.89 -1.54 10.80
CA LEU A 264 1.93 -0.39 9.87
C LEU A 264 3.15 0.49 10.07
N LYS A 265 3.47 0.83 11.34
CA LYS A 265 4.58 1.72 11.71
C LYS A 265 5.91 1.45 10.99
N PRO A 266 6.38 0.19 10.83
CA PRO A 266 7.68 -0.06 10.20
C PRO A 266 7.76 0.33 8.72
N PHE A 267 6.61 0.49 8.06
CA PHE A 267 6.54 0.80 6.64
C PHE A 267 6.48 2.31 6.37
N ILE A 268 6.06 3.10 7.36
CA ILE A 268 5.91 4.55 7.27
C ILE A 268 7.24 5.20 7.64
N THR A 269 7.89 5.82 6.66
CA THR A 269 9.20 6.47 6.83
C THR A 269 9.28 7.72 5.99
N ASN A 270 10.30 8.55 6.23
CA ASN A 270 10.59 9.73 5.43
C ASN A 270 10.80 9.46 3.95
N HIS A 271 10.93 8.21 3.47
CA HIS A 271 10.86 7.91 2.03
C HIS A 271 9.48 8.16 1.39
N MET A 272 8.42 8.25 2.19
CA MET A 272 7.08 8.68 1.75
C MET A 272 6.89 10.20 1.79
N ASN A 273 7.85 10.94 2.33
CA ASN A 273 7.81 12.39 2.37
C ASN A 273 8.34 12.93 1.03
N GLU A 274 7.48 13.60 0.27
CA GLU A 274 7.82 14.09 -1.07
C GLU A 274 8.74 15.31 -1.03
N ALA A 275 8.70 16.11 0.04
CA ALA A 275 9.67 17.18 0.23
C ALA A 275 11.11 16.64 0.44
N MET A 276 11.24 15.42 0.97
CA MET A 276 12.53 14.72 1.16
C MET A 276 12.91 13.79 0.00
N ASN A 277 11.96 13.40 -0.85
CA ASN A 277 12.17 12.49 -1.99
C ASN A 277 11.61 13.12 -3.26
N PRO A 278 12.33 14.07 -3.87
CA PRO A 278 11.80 14.90 -4.94
C PRO A 278 11.37 14.07 -6.15
N SER A 279 10.21 14.44 -6.69
CA SER A 279 9.60 13.85 -7.88
C SER A 279 10.21 14.42 -9.17
N ILE A 280 10.12 13.69 -10.28
CA ILE A 280 10.55 14.18 -11.61
C ILE A 280 9.31 14.50 -12.44
N PHE A 281 9.26 15.68 -13.06
CA PHE A 281 8.21 16.04 -14.01
C PHE A 281 8.67 15.67 -15.43
N ALA A 282 7.78 15.09 -16.23
CA ALA A 282 8.04 14.69 -17.62
C ALA A 282 7.28 15.54 -18.65
#